data_AF-A0A0Q6M4K3-F1
#
_entry.id   AF-A0A0Q6M4K3-F1
#
_cell.length_a   1.000
_cell.length_b   1.000
_cell.length_c   1.000
_cell.angle_alpha   90.00
_cell.angle_beta   90.00
_cell.angle_gamma   90.00
#
_symmetry.space_group_name_H-M   'P 1'
#
loop_
_entity.id
_entity.type
_entity.pdbx_description
1 polymer ?
#
loop_
_entity_poly.entity_id
_entity_poly.type
_entity_poly.pdbx_seq_one_letter_code
_entity_poly.pdbx_strand_id
1 'polypeptide(L)' 'MTSDEAIAFTRSLAAERGWPVLEPVHAERRRPWWVMAPRWIVVSNWGSRGTSVRVEIDDRTGKVLLQGYLPR' A
#
# COMPACT_ATOMS: atom_id res chain seq x y z
N MET A 1 -7.90 -9.75 -4.31
CA MET A 1 -6.96 -8.90 -5.08
C MET A 1 -5.60 -9.62 -5.17
N THR A 2 -4.82 -9.38 -6.22
CA THR A 2 -3.41 -9.83 -6.36
C THR A 2 -2.42 -8.78 -5.85
N SER A 3 -1.13 -9.13 -5.74
CA SER A 3 -0.09 -8.15 -5.40
C SER A 3 -0.01 -7.03 -6.43
N ASP A 4 -0.11 -7.38 -7.71
CA ASP A 4 0.05 -6.45 -8.82
C ASP A 4 -1.14 -5.50 -8.91
N GLU A 5 -2.35 -5.99 -8.64
CA GLU A 5 -3.55 -5.17 -8.50
C GLU A 5 -3.43 -4.17 -7.34
N ALA A 6 -2.90 -4.61 -6.18
CA ALA A 6 -2.69 -3.74 -5.03
C ALA A 6 -1.67 -2.62 -5.32
N ILE A 7 -0.60 -2.96 -6.04
CA ILE A 7 0.44 -2.02 -6.50
C ILE A 7 -0.15 -1.03 -7.50
N ALA A 8 -0.88 -1.51 -8.51
CA ALA A 8 -1.51 -0.68 -9.52
C ALA A 8 -2.51 0.31 -8.89
N PHE A 9 -3.33 -0.16 -7.96
CA PHE A 9 -4.25 0.69 -7.20
C PHE A 9 -3.49 1.76 -6.41
N THR A 10 -2.41 1.37 -5.72
CA THR A 10 -1.59 2.31 -4.94
C THR A 10 -0.95 3.38 -5.84
N ARG A 11 -0.50 3.01 -7.05
CA ARG A 11 0.06 3.95 -8.02
C ARG A 11 -0.98 4.94 -8.54
N SER A 12 -2.20 4.47 -8.84
CA SER A 12 -3.31 5.35 -9.25
C SER A 12 -3.64 6.35 -8.15
N LEU A 13 -3.83 5.87 -6.92
CA LEU A 13 -4.14 6.70 -5.76
C LEU A 13 -3.03 7.72 -5.46
N ALA A 14 -1.77 7.32 -5.59
CA ALA A 14 -0.63 8.22 -5.41
C ALA A 14 -0.59 9.29 -6.51
N ALA A 15 -0.85 8.91 -7.77
CA ALA A 15 -0.91 9.86 -8.88
C ALA A 15 -2.03 10.90 -8.70
N GLU A 16 -3.23 10.47 -8.27
CA GLU A 16 -4.35 11.36 -7.94
C GLU A 16 -4.00 12.37 -6.85
N ARG A 17 -3.13 11.99 -5.90
CA ARG A 17 -2.71 12.85 -4.78
C ARG A 17 -1.40 13.59 -5.01
N GLY A 18 -0.77 13.41 -6.17
CA GLY A 18 0.55 14.00 -6.46
C GLY A 18 1.69 13.44 -5.59
N TRP A 19 1.54 12.22 -5.07
CA TRP A 19 2.57 11.56 -4.27
C TRP A 19 3.56 10.79 -5.15
N PRO A 20 4.88 11.01 -5.01
CA PRO A 20 5.86 10.26 -5.79
C PRO A 20 5.96 8.82 -5.28
N VAL A 21 5.76 7.86 -6.17
CA VAL A 21 5.98 6.43 -5.90
C VAL A 21 7.41 6.08 -6.32
N LEU A 22 8.28 5.88 -5.33
CA LEU A 22 9.68 5.48 -5.54
C LEU A 22 9.84 3.97 -5.50
N GLU A 23 10.77 3.44 -6.30
CA GLU A 23 11.15 2.03 -6.27
C GLU A 23 12.15 1.73 -5.14
N PRO A 24 12.20 0.49 -4.61
CA PRO A 24 11.31 -0.62 -4.95
C PRO A 24 9.94 -0.48 -4.26
N VAL A 25 8.87 -0.86 -4.97
CA VAL A 25 7.54 -1.05 -4.36
C VAL A 25 7.42 -2.46 -3.78
N HIS A 26 7.03 -2.54 -2.52
CA HIS A 26 6.76 -3.81 -1.84
C HIS A 26 5.27 -3.94 -1.53
N ALA A 27 4.70 -5.10 -1.81
CA ALA A 27 3.33 -5.45 -1.46
C ALA A 27 3.32 -6.73 -0.61
N GLU A 28 2.72 -6.65 0.57
CA GLU A 28 2.56 -7.76 1.50
C GLU A 28 1.07 -7.99 1.76
N ARG A 29 0.60 -9.23 1.60
CA ARG A 29 -0.74 -9.63 2.04
C ARG A 29 -0.67 -10.06 3.50
N ARG A 30 -1.22 -9.26 4.40
CA ARG A 30 -1.33 -9.61 5.82
C ARG A 30 -2.66 -10.28 6.13
N ARG A 31 -2.57 -11.49 6.68
CA ARG A 31 -3.69 -12.20 7.30
C ARG A 31 -3.59 -12.06 8.82
N PRO A 32 -4.36 -11.16 9.45
CA PRO A 32 -4.36 -11.05 10.90
C PRO A 32 -4.92 -12.32 11.54
N TRP A 33 -4.37 -12.66 12.70
CA TRP A 33 -4.62 -13.89 13.45
C TRP A 33 -6.03 -13.94 14.08
N TRP A 34 -6.67 -12.80 14.40
CA TRP A 34 -8.06 -12.76 14.89
C TRP A 34 -8.85 -11.52 14.43
N VAL A 35 -10.11 -11.75 14.05
CA VAL A 35 -11.22 -10.79 13.80
C VAL A 35 -11.04 -9.74 12.70
N MET A 36 -9.82 -9.38 12.30
CA MET A 36 -9.62 -8.42 11.22
C MET A 36 -9.69 -9.10 9.84
N ALA A 37 -10.24 -8.39 8.85
CA ALA A 37 -10.22 -8.86 7.47
C ALA A 37 -8.76 -8.89 6.94
N PRO A 38 -8.44 -9.82 6.01
CA PRO A 38 -7.16 -9.78 5.31
C PRO A 38 -6.98 -8.43 4.62
N ARG A 39 -5.76 -7.90 4.65
CA ARG A 39 -5.43 -6.63 4.01
C ARG A 39 -4.12 -6.71 3.24
N TRP A 40 -4.01 -5.92 2.20
CA TRP A 40 -2.76 -5.62 1.53
C TRP A 40 -2.10 -4.42 2.17
N ILE A 41 -0.79 -4.48 2.32
CA ILE A 41 0.05 -3.35 2.72
C ILE A 41 1.01 -3.11 1.57
N VAL A 42 0.91 -1.94 0.95
CA VAL A 42 1.79 -1.53 -0.15
C VAL A 42 2.63 -0.35 0.32
N VAL A 43 3.94 -0.47 0.14
CA VAL A 43 4.92 0.55 0.55
C VAL A 43 5.88 0.82 -0.59
N SER A 44 5.99 2.08 -1.00
CA SER A 44 7.03 2.54 -1.93
C SER A 44 8.34 2.83 -1.20
N ASN A 45 9.45 2.96 -1.94
CA ASN A 45 10.78 3.19 -1.35
C ASN A 45 11.14 2.13 -0.29
N TRP A 46 10.69 0.89 -0.48
CA TRP A 46 10.88 -0.17 0.50
C TRP A 46 12.38 -0.49 0.69
N GLY A 47 12.78 -0.83 1.91
CA GLY A 47 14.21 -0.96 2.28
C GLY A 47 15.03 0.35 2.37
N SER A 48 14.53 1.49 1.89
CA SER A 48 15.27 2.77 1.86
C SER A 48 14.81 3.77 2.93
N ARG A 49 15.65 4.78 3.19
CA ARG A 49 15.32 5.96 4.02
C ARG A 49 14.62 7.04 3.18
N GLY A 50 13.97 7.99 3.85
CA GLY A 50 13.27 9.11 3.23
C GLY A 50 11.76 8.89 3.21
N THR A 51 11.06 9.56 2.29
CA THR A 51 9.60 9.49 2.23
C THR A 51 9.13 8.26 1.45
N SER A 52 8.00 7.71 1.84
CA SER A 52 7.34 6.58 1.20
C SER A 52 5.84 6.80 1.11
N VAL A 53 5.22 6.26 0.07
CA VAL A 53 3.77 6.07 0.02
C VAL A 53 3.45 4.76 0.71
N ARG A 54 2.57 4.79 1.71
CA ARG A 54 2.04 3.60 2.36
C ARG A 54 0.54 3.57 2.20
N VAL A 55 0.01 2.47 1.67
CA VAL A 55 -1.42 2.24 1.50
C VAL A 55 -1.77 0.87 2.07
N GLU A 56 -2.83 0.82 2.87
CA GLU A 56 -3.44 -0.43 3.32
C GLU A 56 -4.82 -0.59 2.70
N ILE A 57 -5.07 -1.74 2.10
CA ILE A 57 -6.27 -2.02 1.32
C ILE A 57 -6.92 -3.28 1.88
N ASP A 58 -8.21 -3.22 2.19
CA ASP A 58 -8.99 -4.40 2.55
C ASP A 58 -9.05 -5.36 1.35
N ASP A 59 -8.59 -6.59 1.52
CA ASP A 59 -8.43 -7.54 0.41
C ASP A 59 -9.77 -8.10 -0.10
N ARG A 60 -10.85 -7.97 0.68
CA ARG A 60 -12.19 -8.45 0.29
C ARG A 60 -12.98 -7.37 -0.44
N THR A 61 -12.91 -6.14 0.05
CA THR A 61 -13.76 -5.03 -0.41
C THR A 61 -13.01 -4.03 -1.28
N GLY A 62 -11.68 -4.08 -1.32
CA GLY A 62 -10.86 -3.10 -2.03
C GLY A 62 -10.84 -1.72 -1.37
N LYS A 63 -11.43 -1.56 -0.18
CA LYS A 63 -11.49 -0.28 0.51
C LYS A 63 -10.12 0.12 1.05
N VAL A 64 -9.77 1.39 0.90
CA VAL A 64 -8.58 1.96 1.53
C VAL A 64 -8.84 2.05 3.03
N LEU A 65 -8.07 1.29 3.81
CA LEU A 65 -8.08 1.32 5.27
C LEU A 65 -7.15 2.41 5.80
N LEU A 66 -6.02 2.61 5.12
CA LEU A 66 -5.02 3.61 5.47
C LEU A 66 -4.31 4.07 4.20
N GLN A 67 -3.97 5.36 4.13
CA GLN A 67 -3.15 5.93 3.07
C GLN A 67 -2.33 7.08 3.64
N GLY A 68 -1.09 7.21 3.19
CA GLY A 68 -0.25 8.32 3.58
C GLY A 68 1.03 8.42 2.79
N TYR A 69 1.53 9.65 2.68
CA TYR A 69 2.88 9.95 2.25
C TYR A 69 3.70 10.31 3.48
N LEU A 70 4.53 9.37 3.93
CA LEU A 70 5.10 9.35 5.27
C LEU A 70 6.63 9.35 5.22
N PRO A 71 7.32 10.13 6.06
CA PRO A 71 8.74 9.94 6.31
C PRO A 71 8.95 8.59 7.01
N ARG A 72 10.04 7.91 6.68
CA ARG A 72 10.40 6.61 7.24
C ARG A 72 11.54 6.70 8.24
#